data_AF-A0A2E6C297-F1
#
_entry.id   AF-A0A2E6C297-F1
#
_cell.length_a   1.000
_cell.length_b   1.000
_cell.length_c   1.000
_cell.angle_alpha   90.00
_cell.angle_beta   90.00
_cell.angle_gamma   90.00
#
_symmetry.space_group_name_H-M   'P 1'
#
loop_
_entity.id
_entity.type
_entity.pdbx_description
1 polymer ?
#
loop_
_entity_poly.entity_id
_entity_poly.type
_entity_poly.pdbx_seq_one_letter_code
_entity_poly.pdbx_strand_id
1 'polypeptide(L)'
;MALSLFQWIGLGLFVALVLIPSVRWFWKRFDMPSKFALETMRQQKKDAAEARMWSSIEAKVQAEEDARQALEIRQREKQESAGKSLDAEQSADVWNKLGIDTPIQPVERVEAPPVVLEKSESTIELTMENALKLDNKPDAPDWELVEKMSNLDKPMEGVPEAPDLGILSDDD
;
A
#
# COMPACT_ATOMS: atom_id res chain seq x y z
N MET A 1 -82.08 -28.29 -3.03
CA MET A 1 -81.54 -28.88 -1.78
C MET A 1 -80.69 -27.82 -1.11
N ALA A 2 -81.21 -27.14 -0.08
CA ALA A 2 -80.43 -26.15 0.66
C ALA A 2 -79.50 -26.88 1.65
N LEU A 3 -78.23 -26.47 1.70
CA LEU A 3 -77.25 -27.00 2.65
C LEU A 3 -77.66 -26.58 4.07
N SER A 4 -77.57 -27.50 5.02
CA SER A 4 -77.87 -27.20 6.42
C SER A 4 -76.85 -26.22 7.02
N LEU A 5 -77.22 -25.49 8.08
CA LEU A 5 -76.33 -24.55 8.76
C LEU A 5 -75.02 -25.22 9.22
N PHE A 6 -75.11 -26.46 9.72
CA PHE A 6 -73.96 -27.26 10.13
C PHE A 6 -73.05 -27.64 8.95
N GLN A 7 -73.62 -27.83 7.75
CA GLN A 7 -72.83 -28.06 6.53
C GLN A 7 -71.99 -26.83 6.15
N TRP A 8 -72.54 -25.63 6.29
CA TRP A 8 -71.80 -24.38 6.09
C TRP A 8 -70.68 -24.20 7.12
N ILE A 9 -70.96 -24.48 8.40
CA ILE A 9 -69.95 -24.47 9.46
C ILE A 9 -68.83 -25.49 9.17
N GLY A 10 -69.19 -26.71 8.77
CA GLY A 10 -68.22 -27.77 8.44
C GLY A 10 -67.36 -27.42 7.23
N LEU A 11 -67.97 -26.83 6.20
CA LEU A 11 -67.25 -26.37 5.00
C LEU A 11 -66.29 -25.22 5.35
N GLY A 12 -66.71 -24.27 6.18
CA GLY A 12 -65.85 -23.19 6.65
C GLY A 12 -64.66 -23.69 7.47
N LEU A 13 -64.88 -24.64 8.37
CA LEU A 13 -63.81 -25.28 9.16
C LEU A 13 -62.81 -26.02 8.26
N PHE A 14 -63.31 -26.77 7.28
CA PHE A 14 -62.47 -27.50 6.34
C PHE A 14 -61.62 -26.54 5.49
N VAL A 15 -62.23 -25.48 4.96
CA VAL A 15 -61.51 -24.43 4.21
C VAL A 15 -60.44 -23.79 5.09
N ALA A 16 -60.74 -23.46 6.35
CA ALA A 16 -59.76 -22.89 7.26
C ALA A 16 -58.58 -23.83 7.53
N LEU A 17 -58.86 -25.13 7.74
CA LEU A 17 -57.84 -26.15 8.01
C LEU A 17 -56.89 -26.32 6.82
N VAL A 18 -57.38 -26.15 5.59
CA VAL A 18 -56.56 -26.18 4.37
C VAL A 18 -55.86 -24.84 4.10
N LEU A 19 -56.54 -23.71 4.33
CA LEU A 19 -56.05 -22.38 3.99
C LEU A 19 -54.87 -21.95 4.87
N ILE A 20 -54.94 -22.20 6.18
CA ILE A 20 -53.88 -21.84 7.13
C ILE A 20 -52.50 -22.43 6.75
N PRO A 21 -52.35 -23.76 6.52
CA PRO A 21 -51.07 -24.33 6.10
C PRO A 21 -50.68 -23.91 4.68
N SER A 22 -51.65 -23.72 3.78
CA SER A 22 -51.38 -23.26 2.41
C SER A 22 -50.78 -21.86 2.41
N VAL A 23 -51.34 -20.93 3.20
CA VAL A 23 -50.82 -19.57 3.36
C VAL A 23 -49.46 -19.62 4.05
N ARG A 24 -49.29 -20.38 5.14
CA ARG A 24 -47.97 -20.53 5.79
C ARG A 24 -46.90 -21.00 4.81
N TRP A 25 -47.21 -22.01 3.99
CA TRP A 25 -46.30 -22.53 2.98
C TRP A 25 -46.02 -21.51 1.88
N PHE A 26 -47.06 -20.79 1.44
CA PHE A 26 -46.95 -19.72 0.44
C PHE A 26 -45.98 -18.63 0.90
N TRP A 27 -46.12 -18.12 2.13
CA TRP A 27 -45.17 -17.15 2.70
C TRP A 27 -43.75 -17.72 2.76
N LYS A 28 -43.59 -18.97 3.22
CA LYS A 28 -42.27 -19.62 3.26
C LYS A 28 -41.63 -19.78 1.86
N ARG A 29 -42.44 -19.93 0.81
CA ARG A 29 -41.97 -20.23 -0.56
C ARG A 29 -41.78 -18.99 -1.42
N PHE A 30 -42.63 -17.98 -1.23
CA PHE A 30 -42.73 -16.78 -2.07
C PHE A 30 -42.26 -15.50 -1.36
N ASP A 31 -42.34 -15.42 -0.03
CA ASP A 31 -41.84 -14.28 0.75
C ASP A 31 -40.40 -14.47 1.25
N MET A 32 -39.71 -15.51 0.77
CA MET A 32 -38.27 -15.65 0.97
C MET A 32 -37.57 -14.57 0.10
N PRO A 33 -36.63 -13.76 0.63
CA PRO A 33 -35.91 -12.78 -0.18
C PRO A 33 -35.33 -13.52 -1.38
N SER A 34 -35.57 -12.99 -2.58
CA SER A 34 -35.22 -13.66 -3.83
C SER A 34 -33.78 -14.17 -3.75
N LYS A 35 -33.49 -15.35 -4.31
CA LYS A 35 -32.14 -15.95 -4.26
C LYS A 35 -31.06 -14.94 -4.72
N PHE A 36 -31.42 -14.10 -5.69
CA PHE A 36 -30.63 -12.98 -6.18
C PHE A 36 -30.30 -11.95 -5.09
N ALA A 37 -31.28 -11.51 -4.28
CA ALA A 37 -31.05 -10.58 -3.18
C ALA A 37 -30.10 -11.16 -2.12
N LEU A 38 -30.13 -12.48 -1.91
CA LEU A 38 -29.21 -13.14 -0.98
C LEU A 38 -27.78 -13.19 -1.53
N GLU A 39 -27.63 -13.42 -2.83
CA GLU A 39 -26.33 -13.43 -3.52
C GLU A 39 -25.70 -12.03 -3.55
N THR A 40 -26.48 -10.99 -3.84
CA THR A 40 -25.99 -9.60 -3.79
C THR A 40 -25.60 -9.18 -2.39
N MET A 41 -26.36 -9.55 -1.36
CA MET A 41 -25.99 -9.32 0.04
C MET A 41 -24.68 -10.04 0.43
N ARG A 42 -24.41 -11.23 -0.13
CA ARG A 42 -23.14 -11.92 0.09
C ARG A 42 -21.98 -11.25 -0.66
N GLN A 43 -22.20 -10.81 -1.89
CA GLN A 43 -21.20 -10.07 -2.66
C GLN A 43 -20.85 -8.76 -1.96
N GLN A 44 -21.84 -7.97 -1.56
CA GLN A 44 -21.61 -6.73 -0.81
C GLN A 44 -20.80 -6.94 0.48
N LYS A 45 -20.98 -8.06 1.18
CA LYS A 45 -20.17 -8.38 2.36
C LYS A 45 -18.70 -8.66 2.01
N LYS A 46 -18.43 -9.30 0.87
CA LYS A 46 -17.07 -9.53 0.38
C LYS A 46 -16.44 -8.23 -0.08
N ASP A 47 -17.17 -7.47 -0.90
CA ASP A 47 -16.73 -6.18 -1.43
C ASP A 47 -16.44 -5.18 -0.29
N ALA A 48 -17.27 -5.17 0.77
CA ALA A 48 -17.04 -4.33 1.94
C ALA A 48 -15.80 -4.76 2.76
N ALA A 49 -15.50 -6.06 2.82
CA ALA A 49 -14.29 -6.55 3.46
C ALA A 49 -13.05 -6.15 2.64
N GLU A 50 -13.11 -6.32 1.33
CA GLU A 50 -12.07 -5.87 0.40
C GLU A 50 -11.85 -4.37 0.48
N ALA A 51 -12.91 -3.56 0.44
CA ALA A 51 -12.81 -2.10 0.54
C ALA A 51 -12.14 -1.64 1.85
N ARG A 52 -12.39 -2.33 2.98
CA ARG A 52 -11.70 -2.05 4.25
C ARG A 52 -10.21 -2.36 4.15
N MET A 53 -9.85 -3.50 3.55
CA MET A 53 -8.45 -3.85 3.33
C MET A 53 -7.77 -2.81 2.43
N TRP A 54 -8.39 -2.45 1.31
CA TRP A 54 -7.90 -1.42 0.39
C TRP A 54 -7.75 -0.06 1.06
N SER A 55 -8.73 0.40 1.84
CA SER A 55 -8.63 1.68 2.55
C SER A 55 -7.45 1.74 3.53
N SER A 56 -7.09 0.61 4.14
CA SER A 56 -5.96 0.54 5.06
C SER A 56 -4.61 0.57 4.35
N ILE A 57 -4.55 0.03 3.12
CA ILE A 57 -3.36 0.08 2.27
C ILE A 57 -3.20 1.47 1.70
N GLU A 58 -4.27 2.05 1.16
CA GLU A 58 -4.29 3.40 0.60
C GLU A 58 -3.85 4.44 1.62
N ALA A 59 -4.34 4.37 2.87
CA ALA A 59 -3.91 5.27 3.93
C ALA A 59 -2.40 5.17 4.24
N LYS A 60 -1.81 3.97 4.15
CA LYS A 60 -0.37 3.78 4.35
C LYS A 60 0.44 4.32 3.18
N VAL A 61 0.00 4.07 1.95
CA VAL A 61 0.64 4.56 0.73
C VAL A 61 0.60 6.09 0.71
N GLN A 62 -0.55 6.69 1.01
CA GLN A 62 -0.69 8.14 1.07
C GLN A 62 0.21 8.76 2.14
N ALA A 63 0.30 8.16 3.34
CA ALA A 63 1.20 8.64 4.37
C ALA A 63 2.69 8.55 3.96
N GLU A 64 3.06 7.51 3.21
CA GLU A 64 4.42 7.37 2.67
C GLU A 64 4.68 8.39 1.56
N GLU A 65 3.74 8.61 0.65
CA GLU A 65 3.83 9.62 -0.41
C GLU A 65 3.93 11.03 0.16
N ASP A 66 3.10 11.39 1.14
CA ASP A 66 3.14 12.68 1.82
C ASP A 66 4.48 12.89 2.54
N ALA A 67 5.02 11.84 3.18
CA ALA A 67 6.35 11.90 3.80
C ALA A 67 7.46 12.11 2.76
N ARG A 68 7.39 11.42 1.61
CA ARG A 68 8.34 11.60 0.50
C ARG A 68 8.28 13.02 -0.05
N GLN A 69 7.07 13.54 -0.32
CA GLN A 69 6.88 14.91 -0.81
C GLN A 69 7.38 15.96 0.20
N ALA A 70 7.10 15.78 1.50
CA ALA A 70 7.58 16.68 2.54
C ALA A 70 9.11 16.70 2.63
N LEU A 71 9.77 15.56 2.43
CA LEU A 71 11.23 15.49 2.38
C LEU A 71 11.78 16.20 1.15
N GLU A 72 11.17 16.03 -0.03
CA GLU A 72 11.58 16.74 -1.25
C GLU A 72 11.43 18.25 -1.11
N ILE A 73 10.32 18.74 -0.57
CA ILE A 73 10.10 20.17 -0.30
C ILE A 73 11.16 20.68 0.67
N ARG A 74 11.39 19.97 1.77
CA ARG A 74 12.39 20.35 2.78
C ARG A 74 13.82 20.34 2.21
N GLN A 75 14.12 19.45 1.27
CA GLN A 75 15.40 19.45 0.57
C GLN A 75 15.54 20.66 -0.35
N ARG A 76 14.48 21.00 -1.11
CA ARG A 76 14.46 22.20 -1.97
C ARG A 76 14.63 23.48 -1.15
N GLU A 77 13.89 23.63 -0.05
CA GLU A 77 14.03 24.77 0.87
C GLU A 77 15.44 24.88 1.45
N LYS A 78 16.08 23.76 1.80
CA LYS A 78 17.48 23.73 2.26
C LYS A 78 18.45 24.16 1.17
N GLN A 79 18.23 23.77 -0.08
CA GLN A 79 19.09 24.19 -1.20
C GLN A 79 18.90 25.67 -1.52
N GLU A 80 17.65 26.17 -1.52
CA GLU A 80 17.33 27.58 -1.75
C GLU A 80 17.88 28.48 -0.64
N SER A 81 17.82 28.03 0.61
CA SER A 81 18.41 28.75 1.75
C SER A 81 19.93 28.63 1.81
N ALA A 82 20.51 27.48 1.45
CA ALA A 82 21.97 27.32 1.37
C ALA A 82 22.61 28.18 0.26
N GLY A 83 21.87 28.45 -0.83
CA GLY A 83 22.30 29.35 -1.90
C GLY A 83 22.15 30.84 -1.56
N LYS A 84 21.31 31.19 -0.58
CA LYS A 84 21.23 32.55 -0.03
C LYS A 84 22.33 32.70 1.02
N SER A 85 23.53 33.04 0.58
CA SER A 85 24.57 33.51 1.50
C SER A 85 24.01 34.68 2.33
N LEU A 86 24.12 34.58 3.66
CA LEU A 86 23.86 35.70 4.56
C LEU A 86 24.70 36.89 4.11
N ASP A 87 24.07 38.05 3.99
CA ASP A 87 24.77 39.30 3.68
C ASP A 87 25.82 39.60 4.77
N ALA A 88 26.92 40.25 4.39
CA ALA A 88 28.09 40.42 5.25
C ALA A 88 27.73 41.05 6.62
N GLU A 89 26.79 41.99 6.62
CA GLU A 89 26.28 42.69 7.80
C GLU A 89 25.46 41.76 8.71
N GLN A 90 24.66 40.85 8.14
CA GLN A 90 23.87 39.86 8.90
C GLN A 90 24.74 38.75 9.48
N SER A 91 25.77 38.31 8.75
CA SER A 91 26.75 37.37 9.30
C SER A 91 27.53 37.96 10.48
N ALA A 92 27.95 39.22 10.40
CA ALA A 92 28.66 39.89 11.50
C ALA A 92 27.79 40.01 12.75
N ASP A 93 26.51 40.31 12.61
CA ASP A 93 25.58 40.45 13.74
C ASP A 93 25.30 39.11 14.47
N VAL A 94 25.33 37.99 13.75
CA VAL A 94 25.24 36.63 14.35
C VAL A 94 26.52 36.28 15.11
N TRP A 95 27.70 36.62 14.58
CA TRP A 95 28.99 36.41 15.26
C TRP A 95 29.12 37.28 16.52
N ASN A 96 28.68 38.54 16.46
CA ASN A 96 28.62 39.43 17.62
C ASN A 96 27.68 38.89 18.70
N LYS A 97 26.50 38.35 18.33
CA LYS A 97 25.57 37.71 19.27
C LYS A 97 26.13 36.42 19.89
N LEU A 98 27.04 35.73 19.21
CA LEU A 98 27.77 34.57 19.73
C LEU A 98 28.99 34.96 20.58
N GLY A 99 29.27 36.26 20.76
CA GLY A 99 30.34 36.78 21.60
C GLY A 99 31.75 36.68 20.99
N ILE A 100 31.83 36.55 19.66
CA ILE A 100 33.09 36.49 18.92
C ILE A 100 33.33 37.85 18.26
N ASP A 101 34.03 38.74 18.99
CA ASP A 101 34.42 40.09 18.53
C ASP A 101 35.75 40.08 17.74
N THR A 102 35.91 39.19 16.77
CA THR A 102 37.13 39.17 15.92
C THR A 102 36.83 39.60 14.49
N PRO A 103 37.58 40.57 13.92
CA PRO A 103 37.43 40.93 12.51
C PRO A 103 38.00 39.80 11.66
N ILE A 104 37.10 38.97 11.11
CA ILE A 104 37.47 37.87 10.22
C ILE A 104 38.01 38.49 8.93
N GLN A 105 39.33 38.45 8.72
CA GLN A 105 39.89 38.73 7.40
C GLN A 105 39.47 37.60 6.44
N PRO A 106 38.92 37.92 5.25
CA PRO A 106 38.54 36.91 4.28
C PRO A 106 39.79 36.12 3.85
N VAL A 107 39.84 34.83 4.15
CA VAL A 107 40.85 33.95 3.56
C VAL A 107 40.45 33.71 2.11
N GLU A 108 41.29 34.19 1.19
CA GLU A 108 41.18 33.98 -0.25
C GLU A 108 41.12 32.47 -0.54
N ARG A 109 39.99 32.01 -1.09
CA ARG A 109 39.81 30.61 -1.45
C ARG A 109 40.70 30.31 -2.66
N VAL A 110 41.77 29.56 -2.43
CA VAL A 110 42.52 28.91 -3.52
C VAL A 110 41.57 27.94 -4.22
N GLU A 111 41.27 28.20 -5.49
CA GLU A 111 40.52 27.29 -6.34
C GLU A 111 41.29 25.95 -6.42
N ALA A 112 40.67 24.88 -5.91
CA ALA A 112 41.21 23.54 -6.09
C ALA A 112 41.16 23.16 -7.58
N PRO A 113 42.20 22.54 -8.13
CA PRO A 113 42.18 22.08 -9.52
C PRO A 113 41.03 21.08 -9.73
N PRO A 114 40.42 21.07 -10.93
CA PRO A 114 39.25 20.25 -11.21
C PRO A 114 39.58 18.77 -11.02
N VAL A 115 38.81 18.10 -10.15
CA VAL A 115 38.81 16.64 -10.04
C VAL A 115 38.25 16.10 -11.35
N VAL A 116 39.14 15.54 -12.17
CA VAL A 116 38.76 14.76 -13.35
C VAL A 116 38.07 13.50 -12.84
N LEU A 117 36.74 13.49 -12.89
CA LEU A 117 35.95 12.29 -12.74
C LEU A 117 36.15 11.46 -14.02
N GLU A 118 36.97 10.40 -13.94
CA GLU A 118 36.94 9.32 -14.92
C GLU A 118 35.53 8.72 -14.88
N LYS A 119 34.73 9.14 -15.86
CA LYS A 119 33.43 8.60 -16.19
C LYS A 119 33.65 7.17 -16.68
N SER A 120 33.48 6.20 -15.79
CA SER A 120 33.41 4.79 -16.16
C SER A 120 32.34 4.60 -17.23
N GLU A 121 32.77 4.01 -18.34
CA GLU A 121 32.03 3.82 -19.58
C GLU A 121 30.92 2.78 -19.38
N SER A 122 29.70 3.23 -19.09
CA SER A 122 28.47 2.46 -19.36
C SER A 122 27.27 3.39 -19.59
N THR A 123 27.47 4.46 -20.36
CA THR A 123 26.35 5.21 -20.93
C THR A 123 25.76 4.41 -22.09
N ILE A 124 24.70 3.64 -21.83
CA ILE A 124 23.80 3.20 -22.89
C ILE A 124 23.13 4.47 -23.42
N GLU A 125 23.46 4.86 -24.65
CA GLU A 125 22.81 5.99 -25.30
C GLU A 125 21.32 5.69 -25.50
N LEU A 126 20.48 6.55 -24.94
CA LEU A 126 19.03 6.50 -25.03
C LEU A 126 18.60 7.20 -26.33
N THR A 127 18.98 6.63 -27.48
CA THR A 127 18.49 7.10 -28.78
C THR A 127 17.08 6.58 -29.07
N MET A 128 16.29 7.34 -29.83
CA MET A 128 14.89 7.04 -30.16
C MET A 128 14.72 5.67 -30.86
N GLU A 129 15.76 5.16 -31.49
CA GLU A 129 15.82 3.84 -32.10
C GLU A 129 16.00 2.68 -31.11
N ASN A 130 16.55 2.95 -29.91
CA ASN A 130 16.69 1.96 -28.85
C ASN A 130 15.39 1.82 -28.04
N ALA A 131 14.61 2.90 -27.92
CA ALA A 131 13.28 2.90 -27.30
C ALA A 131 12.22 2.12 -28.10
N LEU A 132 12.41 1.95 -29.41
CA LEU A 132 11.48 1.24 -30.30
C LEU A 132 11.81 -0.25 -30.47
N LYS A 133 12.96 -0.71 -29.97
CA LYS A 133 13.30 -2.14 -29.85
C LYS A 133 12.81 -2.75 -28.52
N LEU A 134 11.77 -2.17 -27.93
CA LEU A 134 11.03 -2.84 -26.87
C LEU A 134 10.11 -3.84 -27.55
N ASP A 135 10.58 -5.09 -27.63
CA ASP A 135 9.80 -6.21 -28.14
C ASP A 135 8.47 -6.24 -27.39
N ASN A 136 7.38 -6.09 -28.13
CA ASN A 136 6.05 -5.77 -27.62
C ASN A 136 5.41 -7.04 -27.03
N LYS A 137 5.85 -7.43 -25.84
CA LYS A 137 5.22 -8.45 -25.02
C LYS A 137 4.73 -7.78 -23.74
N PRO A 138 3.47 -8.02 -23.31
CA PRO A 138 3.05 -7.59 -21.99
C PRO A 138 3.96 -8.30 -20.99
N ASP A 139 4.84 -7.56 -20.31
CA ASP A 139 5.69 -8.09 -19.26
C ASP A 139 4.77 -8.65 -18.17
N ALA A 140 4.55 -9.95 -18.23
CA ALA A 140 3.98 -10.69 -17.12
C ALA A 140 4.91 -10.47 -15.91
N PRO A 141 4.37 -10.42 -14.69
CA PRO A 141 5.19 -10.25 -13.49
C PRO A 141 6.32 -11.28 -13.49
N ASP A 142 7.49 -10.84 -13.03
CA ASP A 142 8.76 -11.59 -13.09
C ASP A 142 8.68 -12.87 -12.23
N TRP A 143 8.06 -13.91 -12.77
CA TRP A 143 7.84 -15.20 -12.08
C TRP A 143 9.16 -15.87 -11.71
N GLU A 144 10.25 -15.55 -12.41
CA GLU A 144 11.59 -16.02 -12.12
C GLU A 144 12.08 -15.50 -10.75
N LEU A 145 11.70 -14.28 -10.38
CA LEU A 145 12.06 -13.71 -9.08
C LEU A 145 11.31 -14.40 -7.94
N VAL A 146 10.04 -14.72 -8.13
CA VAL A 146 9.22 -15.48 -7.17
C VAL A 146 9.80 -16.89 -6.98
N GLU A 147 10.20 -17.54 -8.07
CA GLU A 147 10.84 -18.85 -8.03
C GLU A 147 12.20 -18.79 -7.32
N LYS A 148 13.03 -17.78 -7.61
CA LYS A 148 14.30 -17.53 -6.91
C LYS A 148 14.09 -17.31 -5.41
N MET A 149 13.11 -16.50 -5.02
CA MET A 149 12.79 -16.27 -3.60
C MET A 149 12.32 -17.54 -2.90
N SER A 150 11.50 -18.37 -3.55
CA SER A 150 11.04 -19.66 -2.98
C SER A 150 12.18 -20.68 -2.79
N ASN A 151 13.27 -20.53 -3.54
CA ASN A 151 14.44 -21.39 -3.44
C ASN A 151 15.47 -20.91 -2.40
N LEU A 152 15.28 -19.74 -1.78
CA LEU A 152 16.17 -19.23 -0.72
C LEU A 152 16.11 -20.05 0.57
N ASP A 153 15.01 -20.77 0.82
CA ASP A 153 14.87 -21.69 1.95
C ASP A 153 15.71 -22.97 1.80
N LYS A 154 16.22 -23.25 0.59
CA LYS A 154 17.08 -24.41 0.37
C LYS A 154 18.53 -24.02 0.68
N PRO A 155 19.23 -24.73 1.58
CA PRO A 155 20.64 -24.45 1.84
C PRO A 155 21.42 -24.63 0.54
N MET A 156 22.15 -23.59 0.17
CA MET A 156 22.93 -23.53 -1.05
C MET A 156 24.12 -24.51 -0.93
N GLU A 157 24.23 -25.47 -1.85
CA GLU A 157 25.25 -26.51 -1.81
C GLU A 157 26.66 -25.89 -1.87
N GLY A 158 27.46 -26.10 -0.81
CA GLY A 158 28.82 -25.57 -0.70
C GLY A 158 29.03 -24.50 0.38
N VAL A 159 27.99 -24.06 1.09
CA VAL A 159 28.14 -23.22 2.30
C VAL A 159 28.29 -24.15 3.52
N PRO A 160 29.43 -24.14 4.23
CA PRO A 160 29.56 -24.91 5.46
C PRO A 160 28.54 -24.43 6.49
N GLU A 161 27.91 -25.37 7.16
CA GLU A 161 26.92 -25.10 8.20
C GLU A 161 27.56 -24.19 9.26
N ALA A 162 26.85 -23.11 9.64
CA ALA A 162 27.35 -22.20 10.65
C ALA A 162 27.62 -22.99 11.93
N PRO A 163 28.76 -22.78 12.62
CA PRO A 163 29.02 -23.46 13.88
C PRO A 163 27.87 -23.18 14.86
N ASP A 164 27.31 -24.24 15.45
CA ASP A 164 26.31 -24.10 16.50
C ASP A 164 26.90 -23.26 17.62
N LEU A 165 26.41 -22.02 17.75
CA LEU A 165 26.69 -21.17 18.90
C LEU A 165 25.91 -21.77 20.08
N GLY A 166 26.50 -22.80 20.68
CA GLY A 166 26.00 -23.44 21.88
C GLY A 166 25.70 -22.37 22.93
N ILE A 167 24.41 -22.26 23.26
CA ILE A 167 23.84 -22.01 24.58
C ILE A 167 24.90 -21.46 25.56
N LEU A 168 25.04 -20.14 25.63
CA LEU A 168 25.65 -19.52 26.80
C LEU A 168 24.69 -19.81 27.96
N SER A 169 25.02 -20.83 28.73
CA SER A 169 24.44 -21.09 30.04
C SER A 169 24.57 -19.81 30.86
N ASP A 170 23.42 -19.24 31.25
CA ASP A 170 23.33 -18.27 32.33
C ASP A 170 23.86 -18.93 33.62
N ASP A 171 25.12 -18.67 33.96
CA ASP A 171 25.71 -18.92 35.28
C ASP A 171 26.63 -17.74 35.62
N ASP A 172 26.07 -16.74 36.30
CA ASP A 172 26.59 -16.09 37.53
C ASP A 172 25.69 -14.90 37.96
#